data_AF-A0A409V6C1-F1
#
_entry.id   AF-A0A409V6C1-F1
#
_cell.length_a   1.000
_cell.length_b   1.000
_cell.length_c   1.000
_cell.angle_alpha   90.00
_cell.angle_beta   90.00
_cell.angle_gamma   90.00
#
_symmetry.space_group_name_H-M   'P 1'
#
loop_
_entity.id
_entity.type
_entity.pdbx_description
1 polymer ?
#
loop_
_entity_poly.entity_id
_entity_poly.type
_entity_poly.pdbx_seq_one_letter_code
_entity_poly.pdbx_strand_id
1 'polypeptide(L)'
;MKCTNCGADVAPSDNFCGACGQTVEIDDHEDKIKRCPCCDSLQKLAQKFCTECGCEIDNKNLCLAETDKGRCKNILSPTSKFCGVCGKSAYVEDSSEKDELDGSQSSKQKQFKVIESSKHPEGNIEVETELKLNKDDSRKEVIEDTLHKEDV
;
A
#
# COMPACT_ATOMS: atom_id res chain seq x y z
N MET A 1 -7.31 -15.91 38.13
CA MET A 1 -5.89 -16.32 38.27
C MET A 1 -5.53 -16.39 39.76
N LYS A 2 -4.40 -16.97 40.15
CA LYS A 2 -3.96 -17.03 41.55
C LYS A 2 -2.82 -16.04 41.80
N CYS A 3 -2.88 -15.31 42.90
CA CYS A 3 -1.79 -14.43 43.32
C CYS A 3 -0.52 -15.26 43.62
N THR A 4 0.61 -14.89 43.03
CA THR A 4 1.89 -15.58 43.25
C THR A 4 2.48 -15.35 44.64
N ASN A 5 2.07 -14.28 45.33
CA ASN A 5 2.50 -14.00 46.69
C ASN A 5 1.66 -14.77 47.72
N CYS A 6 0.32 -14.63 47.68
CA CYS A 6 -0.54 -15.14 48.76
C CYS A 6 -1.47 -16.30 48.35
N GLY A 7 -1.51 -16.69 47.07
CA GLY A 7 -2.37 -17.77 46.58
C GLY A 7 -3.87 -17.46 46.52
N ALA A 8 -4.29 -16.22 46.84
CA ALA A 8 -5.69 -15.80 46.71
C ALA A 8 -6.14 -15.74 45.24
N ASP A 9 -7.45 -15.91 45.02
CA ASP A 9 -8.06 -15.69 43.71
C ASP A 9 -8.03 -14.20 43.33
N VAL A 10 -7.57 -13.91 42.12
CA VAL A 10 -7.52 -12.57 41.53
C VAL A 10 -8.30 -12.61 40.22
N ALA A 11 -9.17 -11.61 39.99
CA ALA A 11 -9.91 -11.51 38.75
C ALA A 11 -8.96 -11.10 37.61
N PRO A 12 -9.20 -11.56 36.37
CA PRO A 12 -8.33 -11.25 35.23
C PRO A 12 -8.37 -9.77 34.80
N SER A 13 -9.19 -8.92 35.42
CA SER A 13 -9.21 -7.46 35.17
C SER A 13 -8.60 -6.65 36.32
N ASP A 14 -8.18 -7.31 37.41
CA ASP A 14 -7.62 -6.66 38.60
C ASP A 14 -6.09 -6.53 38.50
N ASN A 15 -5.60 -5.29 38.46
CA ASN A 15 -4.16 -4.99 38.45
C ASN A 15 -3.46 -5.27 39.81
N PHE A 16 -4.22 -5.58 40.86
CA PHE A 16 -3.71 -5.82 42.21
C PHE A 16 -4.49 -6.94 42.90
N CYS A 17 -3.82 -7.70 43.76
CA CYS A 17 -4.46 -8.69 44.60
C CYS A 17 -5.22 -8.01 45.75
N GLY A 18 -6.55 -8.13 45.78
CA GLY A 18 -7.37 -7.59 46.87
C GLY A 18 -7.09 -8.17 48.26
N ALA A 19 -6.38 -9.31 48.35
CA ALA A 19 -6.05 -9.96 49.62
C ALA A 19 -4.72 -9.48 50.23
N CYS A 20 -3.68 -9.27 49.41
CA CYS A 20 -2.34 -8.92 49.92
C CYS A 20 -1.77 -7.62 49.34
N GLY A 21 -2.48 -6.94 48.44
CA GLY A 21 -2.09 -5.68 47.83
C GLY A 21 -0.97 -5.77 46.79
N GLN A 22 -0.48 -6.98 46.47
CA GLN A 22 0.56 -7.15 45.46
C GLN A 22 0.01 -6.82 44.07
N THR A 23 0.76 -6.04 43.29
CA THR A 23 0.50 -5.83 41.86
C THR A 23 0.52 -7.16 41.13
N VAL A 24 -0.47 -7.35 40.27
CA VAL A 24 -0.61 -8.52 39.41
C VAL A 24 -0.52 -7.99 37.99
N GLU A 25 0.56 -8.36 37.29
CA GLU A 25 0.73 -8.02 35.89
C GLU A 25 -0.20 -8.93 35.08
N ILE A 26 -1.31 -8.37 34.61
CA ILE A 26 -2.18 -9.02 33.66
C ILE A 26 -1.65 -8.67 32.28
N ASP A 27 -1.04 -9.65 31.62
CA ASP A 27 -0.65 -9.51 30.23
C ASP A 27 -1.91 -9.65 29.38
N ASP A 28 -2.71 -8.58 29.29
CA ASP A 28 -3.88 -8.44 28.39
C ASP A 28 -3.44 -8.31 26.91
N HIS A 29 -2.32 -8.94 26.54
CA HIS A 29 -1.92 -9.11 25.16
C HIS A 29 -2.80 -10.19 24.51
N GLU A 30 -4.06 -9.85 24.31
CA GLU A 30 -4.82 -10.41 23.20
C GLU A 30 -3.95 -10.18 21.95
N ASP A 31 -3.55 -11.26 21.26
CA ASP A 31 -2.70 -11.24 20.06
C ASP A 31 -3.42 -10.54 18.89
N LYS A 32 -3.67 -9.25 19.03
CA LYS A 32 -4.17 -8.41 17.96
C LYS A 32 -3.06 -8.37 16.91
N ILE A 33 -3.42 -8.66 15.66
CA ILE A 33 -2.49 -8.66 14.53
C ILE A 33 -2.80 -7.45 13.65
N LYS A 34 -1.76 -6.71 13.25
CA LYS A 34 -1.82 -5.64 12.24
C LYS A 34 -0.95 -6.02 11.03
N ARG A 35 -1.25 -5.46 9.86
CA ARG A 35 -0.41 -5.62 8.66
C ARG A 35 0.65 -4.55 8.59
N CYS A 36 1.88 -4.92 8.22
CA CYS A 36 2.95 -3.98 7.96
C CYS A 36 2.57 -3.04 6.80
N PRO A 37 2.69 -1.71 6.96
CA PRO A 37 2.41 -0.76 5.89
C PRO A 37 3.41 -0.86 4.72
N CYS A 38 4.61 -1.37 4.96
CA CYS A 38 5.68 -1.43 3.96
C CYS A 38 5.74 -2.75 3.19
N CYS A 39 5.53 -3.91 3.83
CA CYS A 39 5.66 -5.21 3.18
C CYS A 39 4.43 -6.12 3.29
N ASP A 40 3.31 -5.65 3.87
CA ASP A 40 2.08 -6.43 4.03
C ASP A 40 2.17 -7.63 4.99
N SER A 41 3.31 -7.87 5.64
CA SER A 41 3.46 -8.96 6.61
C SER A 41 2.53 -8.81 7.82
N LEU A 42 2.11 -9.92 8.40
CA LEU A 42 1.33 -9.94 9.65
C LEU A 42 2.28 -9.70 10.83
N GLN A 43 1.92 -8.76 11.71
CA GLN A 43 2.72 -8.31 12.84
C GLN A 43 1.84 -8.22 14.09
N LYS A 44 2.38 -8.50 15.27
CA LYS A 44 1.62 -8.29 16.51
C LYS A 44 1.38 -6.79 16.74
N LEU A 45 0.25 -6.41 17.33
CA LEU A 45 -0.14 -5.02 17.56
C LEU A 45 0.87 -4.28 18.44
N ALA A 46 1.48 -5.00 19.38
CA ALA A 46 2.52 -4.51 20.28
C ALA A 46 3.86 -4.18 19.59
N GLN A 47 4.08 -4.70 18.38
CA GLN A 47 5.37 -4.57 17.69
C GLN A 47 5.51 -3.16 17.10
N LYS A 48 6.66 -2.54 17.40
CA LYS A 48 7.02 -1.20 16.91
C LYS A 48 7.62 -1.25 15.51
N PHE A 49 8.39 -2.30 15.22
CA PHE A 49 9.07 -2.52 13.94
C PHE A 49 8.65 -3.84 13.32
N CYS A 50 8.60 -3.87 11.99
CA CYS A 50 8.32 -5.07 11.23
C CYS A 50 9.48 -6.06 11.34
N THR A 51 9.19 -7.30 11.71
CA THR A 51 10.19 -8.37 11.76
C THR A 51 10.71 -8.79 10.37
N GLU A 52 9.90 -8.57 9.33
CA GLU A 52 10.25 -8.98 7.95
C GLU A 52 11.05 -7.91 7.19
N CYS A 53 10.71 -6.63 7.35
CA CYS A 53 11.33 -5.54 6.57
C CYS A 53 11.98 -4.44 7.42
N GLY A 54 11.85 -4.49 8.75
CA GLY A 54 12.46 -3.52 9.67
C GLY A 54 11.77 -2.14 9.72
N CYS A 55 10.73 -1.89 8.94
CA CYS A 55 10.06 -0.58 8.97
C CYS A 55 9.19 -0.41 10.22
N GLU A 56 9.07 0.82 10.71
CA GLU A 56 8.18 1.16 11.82
C GLU A 56 6.71 0.96 11.42
N ILE A 57 5.95 0.27 12.25
CA ILE A 57 4.58 -0.12 11.89
C ILE A 57 3.60 1.05 11.97
N ASP A 58 3.84 1.99 12.89
CA ASP A 58 2.95 3.15 13.11
C ASP A 58 3.46 4.41 12.40
N ASN A 59 4.28 4.24 11.35
CA ASN A 59 4.86 5.32 10.57
C ASN A 59 3.79 6.06 9.76
N LYS A 60 3.43 7.26 10.22
CA LYS A 60 2.44 8.14 9.59
C LYS A 60 2.95 8.86 8.34
N ASN A 61 4.26 8.77 8.06
CA ASN A 61 4.90 9.42 6.94
C ASN A 61 5.05 8.48 5.73
N LEU A 62 4.15 7.51 5.55
CA LEU A 62 4.16 6.62 4.38
C LEU A 62 2.98 6.91 3.46
N CYS A 63 3.23 6.93 2.16
CA CYS A 63 2.17 6.95 1.17
C CYS A 63 1.57 5.56 1.03
N LEU A 64 0.32 5.40 1.45
CA LEU A 64 -0.41 4.13 1.34
C LEU A 64 -1.39 4.09 0.18
N ALA A 65 -1.31 5.06 -0.72
CA ALA A 65 -2.22 5.17 -1.84
C ALA A 65 -2.13 3.93 -2.75
N GLU A 66 -3.30 3.38 -3.09
CA GLU A 66 -3.42 2.26 -4.02
C GLU A 66 -3.16 2.73 -5.45
N THR A 67 -2.33 1.98 -6.17
CA THR A 67 -1.94 2.21 -7.57
C THR A 67 -2.14 0.93 -8.37
N ASP A 68 -2.03 1.00 -9.69
CA ASP A 68 -2.02 -0.16 -10.59
C ASP A 68 -0.94 -1.19 -10.25
N LYS A 69 0.13 -0.77 -9.55
CA LYS A 69 1.25 -1.62 -9.11
C LYS A 69 1.15 -2.03 -7.64
N GLY A 70 0.01 -1.79 -6.99
CA GLY A 70 -0.20 -2.00 -5.55
C GLY A 70 0.00 -0.73 -4.72
N ARG A 71 0.29 -0.88 -3.42
CA ARG A 71 0.43 0.27 -2.50
C ARG A 71 1.77 0.99 -2.74
N CYS A 72 1.73 2.33 -2.85
CA CYS A 72 2.87 3.18 -3.22
C CYS A 72 4.09 3.04 -2.28
N LYS A 73 3.88 3.04 -0.96
CA LYS A 73 4.89 2.83 0.10
C LYS A 73 6.03 3.86 0.13
N ASN A 74 5.95 4.94 -0.65
CA ASN A 74 6.93 6.01 -0.62
C ASN A 74 6.92 6.77 0.72
N ILE A 75 8.10 7.11 1.24
CA ILE A 75 8.23 7.96 2.43
C ILE A 75 7.87 9.39 2.05
N LEU A 76 6.99 10.00 2.84
CA LEU A 76 6.51 11.36 2.70
C LEU A 76 7.27 12.26 3.67
N SER A 77 7.51 13.51 3.27
CA SER A 77 7.89 14.53 4.23
C SER A 77 6.66 14.90 5.07
N PRO A 78 6.81 15.26 6.36
CA PRO A 78 5.68 15.58 7.24
C PRO A 78 4.83 16.75 6.75
N THR A 79 5.36 17.57 5.84
CA THR A 79 4.67 18.71 5.22
C THR A 79 4.16 18.43 3.80
N SER A 80 4.50 17.28 3.22
CA SER A 80 4.09 16.92 1.86
C SER A 80 2.58 16.78 1.79
N LYS A 81 1.94 17.53 0.88
CA LYS A 81 0.49 17.41 0.60
C LYS A 81 0.18 16.29 -0.39
N PHE A 82 1.15 15.92 -1.21
CA PHE A 82 1.07 14.88 -2.21
C PHE A 82 2.34 14.03 -2.21
N CYS A 83 2.20 12.79 -2.65
CA CYS A 83 3.31 11.89 -2.86
C CYS A 83 4.04 12.25 -4.17
N GLY A 84 5.33 12.56 -4.11
CA GLY A 84 6.14 12.86 -5.30
C GLY A 84 6.34 11.68 -6.25
N VAL A 85 6.02 10.45 -5.81
CA VAL A 85 6.17 9.23 -6.61
C VAL A 85 4.89 8.86 -7.36
N CYS A 86 3.74 8.87 -6.67
CA CYS A 86 2.46 8.46 -7.28
C CYS A 86 1.48 9.62 -7.55
N GLY A 87 1.81 10.85 -7.15
CA GLY A 87 0.99 12.05 -7.36
C GLY A 87 -0.28 12.14 -6.49
N LYS A 88 -0.62 11.09 -5.73
CA LYS A 88 -1.81 11.05 -4.87
C LYS A 88 -1.61 11.84 -3.57
N SER A 89 -2.70 12.27 -2.96
CA SER A 89 -2.67 13.02 -1.70
C SER A 89 -2.01 12.22 -0.58
N ALA A 90 -1.26 12.93 0.26
CA ALA A 90 -0.61 12.38 1.45
C ALA A 90 -1.59 12.14 2.62
N TYR A 91 -2.76 12.78 2.58
CA TYR A 91 -3.80 12.63 3.59
C TYR A 91 -4.73 11.47 3.22
N VAL A 92 -4.82 10.51 4.12
CA VAL A 92 -5.94 9.57 4.24
C VAL A 92 -6.64 9.96 5.55
N GLU A 93 -7.86 10.46 5.47
CA GLU A 93 -8.59 10.91 6.67
C GLU A 93 -8.91 9.68 7.55
N ASP A 94 -8.33 9.66 8.75
CA ASP A 94 -8.72 8.73 9.81
C ASP A 94 -10.14 9.11 10.25
N SER A 95 -11.10 8.26 9.91
CA SER A 95 -12.52 8.48 10.22
C SER A 95 -12.80 8.23 11.70
N SER A 96 -12.23 9.06 12.57
CA SER A 96 -12.44 8.99 14.02
C SER A 96 -12.39 10.37 14.66
N GLU A 97 -13.17 11.33 14.17
CA GLU A 97 -13.77 12.39 15.00
C GLU A 97 -14.85 13.07 14.14
N LYS A 98 -16.11 13.01 14.58
CA LYS A 98 -17.24 13.65 13.91
C LYS A 98 -17.39 15.05 14.50
N ASP A 99 -17.00 16.07 13.75
CA ASP A 99 -17.51 17.42 13.93
C ASP A 99 -17.84 18.02 12.56
N GLU A 100 -19.09 18.46 12.41
CA GLU A 100 -19.64 19.08 11.20
C GLU A 100 -18.84 20.33 10.81
N LEU A 101 -18.43 20.45 9.54
CA LEU A 101 -18.85 21.57 8.68
C LEU A 101 -18.34 21.47 7.24
N ASP A 102 -19.24 21.87 6.35
CA ASP A 102 -19.05 22.54 5.06
C ASP A 102 -18.38 21.77 3.90
N GLY A 103 -19.21 21.57 2.88
CA GLY A 103 -18.81 20.94 1.63
C GLY A 103 -17.96 21.85 0.76
N SER A 104 -17.08 21.22 -0.02
CA SER A 104 -16.52 21.78 -1.26
C SER A 104 -16.01 20.62 -2.09
N GLN A 105 -16.90 20.00 -2.87
CA GLN A 105 -16.92 20.12 -4.34
C GLN A 105 -15.57 19.82 -5.02
N SER A 106 -15.46 18.62 -5.61
CA SER A 106 -14.56 18.39 -6.74
C SER A 106 -15.37 18.05 -8.00
N SER A 107 -15.36 19.01 -8.93
CA SER A 107 -15.32 18.80 -10.39
C SER A 107 -16.59 18.29 -11.09
N LYS A 108 -17.63 19.15 -11.17
CA LYS A 108 -18.51 19.17 -12.36
C LYS A 108 -17.91 20.13 -13.38
N GLN A 109 -17.17 19.60 -14.35
CA GLN A 109 -16.78 20.36 -15.54
C GLN A 109 -18.04 20.75 -16.33
N LYS A 110 -18.08 22.03 -16.68
CA LYS A 110 -19.21 22.79 -17.21
C LYS A 110 -19.63 22.27 -18.60
N GLN A 111 -20.84 21.74 -18.71
CA GLN A 111 -21.46 21.41 -19.99
C GLN A 111 -22.05 22.69 -20.61
N PHE A 112 -21.29 23.36 -21.48
CA PHE A 112 -21.82 24.38 -22.38
C PHE A 112 -22.27 23.70 -23.68
N LYS A 113 -23.59 23.68 -23.90
CA LYS A 113 -24.22 23.23 -25.13
C LYS A 113 -24.02 24.32 -26.19
N VAL A 114 -23.29 24.02 -27.25
CA VAL A 114 -23.35 24.80 -28.50
C VAL A 114 -23.92 23.89 -29.59
N ILE A 115 -24.91 24.46 -30.26
CA ILE A 115 -25.82 23.86 -31.23
C ILE A 115 -25.20 23.91 -32.63
N GLU A 116 -25.73 23.06 -33.49
CA GLU A 116 -25.20 22.55 -34.76
C GLU A 116 -25.06 23.54 -35.95
N SER A 117 -24.18 23.13 -36.88
CA SER A 117 -24.24 23.30 -38.36
C SER A 117 -23.98 24.68 -39.02
N SER A 118 -22.82 24.82 -39.69
CA SER A 118 -22.71 24.87 -41.18
C SER A 118 -21.36 25.41 -41.72
N LYS A 119 -20.73 24.59 -42.59
CA LYS A 119 -19.86 24.89 -43.77
C LYS A 119 -18.43 25.51 -43.63
N HIS A 120 -17.43 24.66 -43.97
CA HIS A 120 -16.26 24.75 -44.90
C HIS A 120 -15.58 26.13 -45.21
N PRO A 121 -14.29 26.21 -45.67
CA PRO A 121 -13.52 25.17 -46.38
C PRO A 121 -11.97 25.08 -46.14
N GLU A 122 -11.38 24.03 -46.73
CA GLU A 122 -9.99 23.81 -47.24
C GLU A 122 -8.75 23.79 -46.31
N GLY A 123 -7.94 22.73 -46.46
CA GLY A 123 -6.56 22.69 -45.98
C GLY A 123 -5.98 21.29 -45.79
N ASN A 124 -5.71 20.59 -46.89
CA ASN A 124 -5.22 19.21 -46.94
C ASN A 124 -3.74 19.13 -46.51
N ILE A 125 -3.38 18.22 -45.61
CA ILE A 125 -2.06 17.59 -45.62
C ILE A 125 -2.26 16.10 -45.30
N GLU A 126 -2.17 15.30 -46.36
CA GLU A 126 -1.99 13.85 -46.31
C GLU A 126 -0.59 13.54 -45.78
N VAL A 127 -0.48 12.64 -44.81
CA VAL A 127 0.73 11.82 -44.70
C VAL A 127 0.29 10.40 -44.40
N GLU A 128 0.13 9.62 -45.48
CA GLU A 128 0.15 8.17 -45.41
C GLU A 128 1.52 7.71 -44.90
N THR A 129 1.54 6.86 -43.89
CA THR A 129 2.68 5.97 -43.65
C THR A 129 2.14 4.56 -43.46
N GLU A 130 1.76 3.95 -44.58
CA GLU A 130 1.77 2.50 -44.71
C GLU A 130 3.19 2.05 -45.00
N LEU A 131 3.80 1.28 -44.08
CA LEU A 131 4.90 0.39 -44.42
C LEU A 131 4.52 -1.03 -44.00
N LYS A 132 3.90 -1.75 -44.94
CA LYS A 132 3.79 -3.22 -44.91
C LYS A 132 4.54 -3.79 -46.11
N LEU A 133 5.54 -4.63 -45.84
CA LEU A 133 6.12 -5.65 -46.72
C LEU A 133 6.86 -6.63 -45.78
N ASN A 134 6.25 -7.75 -45.33
CA ASN A 134 5.98 -9.05 -45.96
C ASN A 134 7.21 -9.90 -46.35
N LYS A 135 7.18 -11.15 -45.83
CA LYS A 135 7.64 -12.42 -46.44
C LYS A 135 9.16 -12.61 -46.51
N ASP A 136 9.74 -13.80 -46.43
CA ASP A 136 9.41 -15.16 -45.99
C ASP A 136 10.76 -15.93 -46.12
N ASP A 137 10.81 -17.12 -45.54
CA ASP A 137 11.63 -18.24 -46.01
C ASP A 137 13.16 -18.36 -45.71
N SER A 138 13.44 -19.39 -44.92
CA SER A 138 14.51 -20.40 -45.07
C SER A 138 15.98 -20.01 -45.18
N ARG A 139 16.76 -20.38 -44.15
CA ARG A 139 17.94 -21.24 -44.36
C ARG A 139 18.30 -22.08 -43.14
N LYS A 140 18.33 -23.39 -43.37
CA LYS A 140 18.81 -24.48 -42.50
C LYS A 140 20.33 -24.42 -42.28
N GLU A 141 20.75 -25.29 -41.34
CA GLU A 141 22.05 -25.99 -41.22
C GLU A 141 23.09 -25.32 -40.30
N VAL A 142 23.84 -26.02 -39.42
CA VAL A 142 24.01 -27.44 -39.06
C VAL A 142 24.91 -27.45 -37.78
N ILE A 143 24.57 -28.30 -36.80
CA ILE A 143 25.40 -29.22 -35.95
C ILE A 143 26.83 -28.74 -35.55
N GLU A 144 27.25 -28.78 -34.28
CA GLU A 144 27.86 -29.98 -33.68
C GLU A 144 27.95 -29.97 -32.14
N ASP A 145 27.61 -31.14 -31.59
CA ASP A 145 27.89 -31.65 -30.25
C ASP A 145 29.39 -31.64 -29.90
N THR A 146 29.72 -31.45 -28.62
CA THR A 146 30.84 -32.19 -28.02
C THR A 146 30.55 -32.55 -26.57
N LEU A 147 30.44 -33.87 -26.38
CA LEU A 147 30.35 -34.65 -25.16
C LEU A 147 31.21 -34.11 -23.99
N HIS A 148 30.59 -34.09 -22.80
CA HIS A 148 31.32 -34.25 -21.55
C HIS A 148 31.79 -35.71 -21.43
N LYS A 149 33.10 -35.91 -21.28
CA LYS A 149 33.69 -37.17 -20.82
C LYS A 149 34.24 -36.98 -19.40
N GLU A 150 34.04 -38.03 -18.63
CA GLU A 150 34.49 -38.24 -17.25
C GLU A 150 36.03 -38.40 -17.16
N ASP A 151 36.49 -38.53 -15.90
CA ASP A 151 37.81 -38.93 -15.40
C ASP A 151 38.87 -37.82 -15.20
N VAL A 152 39.08 -37.42 -13.93
CA VAL A 152 40.33 -37.53 -13.13
C VAL A 152 39.99 -37.45 -11.64
#